data_AF-A0A953B4Z2-F1
#
_entry.id   AF-A0A953B4Z2-F1
#
_cell.length_a   1.000
_cell.length_b   1.000
_cell.length_c   1.000
_cell.angle_alpha   90.00
_cell.angle_beta   90.00
_cell.angle_gamma   90.00
#
_symmetry.space_group_name_H-M   'P 1'
#
loop_
_entity.id
_entity.type
_entity.pdbx_description
1 polymer ?
#
loop_
_entity_poly.entity_id
_entity_poly.type
_entity_poly.pdbx_seq_one_letter_code
_entity_poly.pdbx_strand_id
1 'polypeptide(L)'
;MEKVIFLLGAGASVDAGMPMVTELTKELAALLPTLPDMNGTPCPAYKEAFDDIAAHDPSVAENYERFFEWVKLIRDVEREPFRRIINTRIRPELVESLSHLPFVLCEAIAHLLCSRHAKPCYLAKLADFVPSHGRLKVFSLNYDCCVEEACRLGGIDWTTGFDPTAKTWSPNLFQSQNKGINLYKLHGSLHWFMTQDTRTRSVEPQNPQVLMELSPTENQHLPSCITVGWEKPELVLGPGSKIQPDDPFLSLLYEFRCSIKRARTCVVIGYSYKDKHINALLDSALDDRVNILDVNLSNPNGHYIADTCYKHLRFRAREAFEEGIISKHLMRN
;
A
#
# COMPACT_ATOMS: atom_id res chain seq x y z
N MET A 1 -5.58 11.40 25.11
CA MET A 1 -4.49 12.07 24.35
C MET A 1 -3.70 11.00 23.63
N GLU A 2 -3.86 10.92 22.31
CA GLU A 2 -3.13 10.00 21.42
C GLU A 2 -1.64 10.40 21.40
N LYS A 3 -0.81 9.75 22.22
CA LYS A 3 0.59 10.17 22.40
C LYS A 3 1.52 9.67 21.30
N VAL A 4 1.20 8.57 20.63
CA VAL A 4 2.06 7.93 19.64
C VAL A 4 1.22 7.35 18.51
N ILE A 5 1.67 7.56 17.28
CA ILE A 5 1.17 6.85 16.09
C ILE A 5 2.34 6.19 15.35
N PHE A 6 2.04 5.20 14.51
CA PHE A 6 3.05 4.51 13.71
C PHE A 6 2.81 4.71 12.22
N LEU A 7 3.88 4.92 11.45
CA LEU A 7 3.90 4.88 10.00
C LEU A 7 4.87 3.78 9.54
N LEU A 8 4.35 2.77 8.84
CA LEU A 8 5.10 1.60 8.41
C LEU A 8 5.33 1.66 6.90
N GLY A 9 6.60 1.60 6.48
CA GLY A 9 7.01 1.41 5.09
C GLY A 9 7.55 0.01 4.84
N ALA A 10 8.03 -0.25 3.62
CA ALA A 10 8.39 -1.60 3.17
C ALA A 10 9.44 -2.28 4.07
N GLY A 11 10.39 -1.52 4.60
CA GLY A 11 11.41 -2.05 5.52
C GLY A 11 10.84 -2.63 6.81
N ALA A 12 9.63 -2.22 7.23
CA ALA A 12 8.93 -2.82 8.36
C ALA A 12 8.47 -4.25 8.09
N SER A 13 8.25 -4.63 6.82
CA SER A 13 7.84 -5.97 6.40
C SER A 13 9.01 -6.83 5.89
N VAL A 14 10.16 -6.23 5.57
CA VAL A 14 11.36 -6.96 5.13
C VAL A 14 11.82 -7.98 6.17
N ASP A 15 11.83 -7.62 7.45
CA ASP A 15 12.19 -8.57 8.50
C ASP A 15 11.14 -9.68 8.66
N ALA A 16 9.93 -9.53 8.13
CA ALA A 16 8.96 -10.62 8.05
C ALA A 16 9.23 -11.54 6.84
N GLY A 17 10.15 -11.21 5.94
CA GLY A 17 10.44 -11.97 4.72
C GLY A 17 9.71 -11.46 3.47
N MET A 18 9.13 -10.26 3.53
CA MET A 18 8.58 -9.59 2.34
C MET A 18 9.70 -8.91 1.55
N PRO A 19 9.61 -8.87 0.20
CA PRO A 19 10.63 -8.24 -0.63
C PRO A 19 10.56 -6.71 -0.55
N MET A 20 11.71 -6.07 -0.78
CA MET A 20 11.71 -4.64 -1.11
C MET A 20 11.15 -4.41 -2.53
N VAL A 21 10.65 -3.22 -2.79
CA VAL A 21 10.17 -2.81 -4.15
C VAL A 21 11.23 -3.08 -5.22
N THR A 22 12.52 -2.86 -4.92
CA THR A 22 13.63 -3.12 -5.83
C THR A 22 13.79 -4.61 -6.19
N GLU A 23 13.56 -5.51 -5.23
CA GLU A 23 13.64 -6.95 -5.45
C GLU A 23 12.43 -7.42 -6.25
N LEU A 24 11.24 -6.95 -5.86
CA LEU A 24 10.00 -7.24 -6.56
C LEU A 24 10.02 -6.74 -8.01
N THR A 25 10.67 -5.61 -8.28
CA THR A 25 10.86 -5.07 -9.63
C THR A 25 11.70 -6.01 -10.51
N LYS A 26 12.79 -6.57 -9.96
CA LYS A 26 13.65 -7.50 -10.69
C LYS A 26 12.92 -8.80 -11.02
N GLU A 27 12.17 -9.33 -10.07
CA GLU A 27 11.37 -10.54 -10.27
C GLU A 27 10.23 -10.30 -11.27
N LEU A 28 9.51 -9.18 -11.15
CA LEU A 28 8.49 -8.80 -12.12
C LEU A 28 9.08 -8.70 -13.53
N ALA A 29 10.21 -8.00 -13.68
CA ALA A 29 10.89 -7.83 -14.96
C ALA A 29 11.31 -9.16 -15.60
N ALA A 30 11.62 -10.18 -14.79
CA ALA A 30 11.91 -11.54 -15.27
C ALA A 30 10.65 -12.31 -15.69
N LEU A 31 9.48 -12.02 -15.09
CA LEU A 31 8.20 -12.63 -15.43
C LEU A 31 7.54 -12.02 -16.68
N LEU A 32 7.76 -10.73 -16.95
CA LEU A 32 7.16 -9.99 -18.07
C LEU A 32 7.05 -10.77 -19.40
N PRO A 33 8.10 -11.45 -19.92
CA PRO A 33 7.99 -12.13 -21.22
C PRO A 33 7.05 -13.35 -21.20
N THR A 34 6.73 -13.88 -20.03
CA THR A 34 5.87 -15.05 -19.83
C THR A 34 4.44 -14.70 -19.44
N LEU A 35 4.18 -13.42 -19.12
CA LEU A 35 2.86 -12.98 -18.71
C LEU A 35 1.86 -13.05 -19.88
N PRO A 36 0.63 -13.55 -19.65
CA PRO A 36 -0.35 -13.75 -20.70
C PRO A 36 -0.98 -12.43 -21.18
N ASP A 37 -1.38 -12.39 -22.44
CA ASP A 37 -2.33 -11.42 -22.99
C ASP A 37 -3.78 -11.80 -22.66
N MET A 38 -4.74 -11.06 -23.22
CA MET A 38 -6.18 -11.32 -23.03
C MET A 38 -6.63 -12.69 -23.54
N ASN A 39 -5.88 -13.29 -24.45
CA ASN A 39 -6.17 -14.61 -25.01
C ASN A 39 -5.45 -15.73 -24.24
N GLY A 40 -4.74 -15.40 -23.15
CA GLY A 40 -3.97 -16.36 -22.37
C GLY A 40 -2.61 -16.73 -22.98
N THR A 41 -2.14 -16.02 -24.01
CA THR A 41 -0.89 -16.31 -24.72
C THR A 41 0.25 -15.46 -24.15
N PRO A 42 1.46 -16.02 -23.89
CA PRO A 42 2.59 -15.24 -23.44
C PRO A 42 2.90 -14.06 -24.38
N CYS A 43 3.09 -12.86 -23.82
CA CYS A 43 3.32 -11.64 -24.57
C CYS A 43 4.73 -11.06 -24.31
N PRO A 44 5.75 -11.42 -25.12
CA PRO A 44 7.11 -10.88 -24.99
C PRO A 44 7.19 -9.35 -25.10
N ALA A 45 6.23 -8.72 -25.78
CA ALA A 45 6.14 -7.28 -25.97
C ALA A 45 6.10 -6.49 -24.65
N TYR A 46 5.62 -7.10 -23.55
CA TYR A 46 5.64 -6.46 -22.23
C TYR A 46 7.07 -6.22 -21.73
N LYS A 47 7.98 -7.16 -22.00
CA LYS A 47 9.39 -7.02 -21.62
C LYS A 47 10.08 -5.97 -22.49
N GLU A 48 9.79 -5.97 -23.79
CA GLU A 48 10.29 -4.93 -24.69
C GLU A 48 9.84 -3.53 -24.25
N ALA A 49 8.56 -3.36 -23.90
CA ALA A 49 8.05 -2.08 -23.38
C ALA A 49 8.75 -1.66 -22.08
N PHE A 50 8.98 -2.61 -21.16
CA PHE A 50 9.72 -2.33 -19.92
C PHE A 50 11.15 -1.89 -20.18
N ASP A 51 11.87 -2.59 -21.06
CA ASP A 51 13.27 -2.28 -21.38
C ASP A 51 13.39 -0.94 -22.13
N ASP A 52 12.48 -0.68 -23.09
CA ASP A 52 12.40 0.59 -23.81
C ASP A 52 12.16 1.75 -22.85
N ILE A 53 11.22 1.61 -21.90
CA ILE A 53 10.93 2.64 -20.89
C ILE A 53 12.11 2.79 -19.91
N ALA A 54 12.68 1.70 -19.43
CA ALA A 54 13.81 1.73 -18.49
C ALA A 54 15.08 2.35 -19.08
N ALA A 55 15.27 2.23 -20.40
CA ALA A 55 16.35 2.92 -21.11
C ALA A 55 16.19 4.46 -21.09
N HIS A 56 14.95 4.96 -21.06
CA HIS A 56 14.64 6.40 -20.98
C HIS A 56 14.54 6.91 -19.54
N ASP A 57 13.99 6.10 -18.63
CA ASP A 57 13.88 6.38 -17.20
C ASP A 57 14.47 5.21 -16.39
N PRO A 58 15.76 5.27 -16.02
CA PRO A 58 16.42 4.21 -15.26
C PRO A 58 15.76 3.89 -13.92
N SER A 59 14.95 4.80 -13.35
CA SER A 59 14.23 4.55 -12.09
C SER A 59 13.21 3.40 -12.20
N VAL A 60 12.76 3.08 -13.42
CA VAL A 60 11.85 1.97 -13.70
C VAL A 60 12.49 0.61 -13.41
N ALA A 61 13.81 0.48 -13.59
CA ALA A 61 14.53 -0.75 -13.29
C ALA A 61 14.64 -1.02 -11.77
N GLU A 62 14.47 0.00 -10.94
CA GLU A 62 14.54 -0.10 -9.47
C GLU A 62 13.17 0.00 -8.80
N ASN A 63 12.14 0.47 -9.52
CA ASN A 63 10.80 0.63 -8.99
C ASN A 63 9.73 0.36 -10.06
N TYR A 64 9.11 -0.81 -10.01
CA TYR A 64 8.02 -1.18 -10.90
C TYR A 64 6.81 -0.22 -10.81
N GLU A 65 6.61 0.51 -9.70
CA GLU A 65 5.53 1.51 -9.61
C GLU A 65 5.75 2.63 -10.65
N ARG A 66 7.01 2.99 -10.92
CA ARG A 66 7.34 3.93 -12.00
C ARG A 66 6.99 3.36 -13.37
N PHE A 67 7.12 2.05 -13.56
CA PHE A 67 6.65 1.41 -14.79
C PHE A 67 5.14 1.59 -14.97
N PHE A 68 4.34 1.35 -13.92
CA PHE A 68 2.89 1.60 -13.95
C PHE A 68 2.55 3.06 -14.28
N GLU A 69 3.28 4.01 -13.71
CA GLU A 69 3.11 5.44 -14.00
C GLU A 69 3.38 5.76 -15.48
N TRP A 70 4.44 5.20 -16.06
CA TRP A 70 4.75 5.32 -17.49
C TRP A 70 3.68 4.69 -18.36
N VAL A 71 3.23 3.48 -18.05
CA VAL A 71 2.16 2.80 -18.80
C VAL A 71 0.87 3.63 -18.77
N LYS A 72 0.50 4.19 -17.62
CA LYS A 72 -0.65 5.09 -17.49
C LYS A 72 -0.48 6.34 -18.36
N LEU A 73 0.67 7.01 -18.28
CA LEU A 73 0.97 8.21 -19.06
C LEU A 73 0.88 7.96 -20.56
N ILE A 74 1.45 6.84 -21.04
CA ILE A 74 1.40 6.46 -22.46
C ILE A 74 -0.05 6.27 -22.89
N ARG A 75 -0.85 5.54 -22.11
CA ARG A 75 -2.28 5.34 -22.40
C ARG A 75 -3.06 6.66 -22.41
N ASP A 76 -2.74 7.60 -21.52
CA ASP A 76 -3.40 8.91 -21.47
C ASP A 76 -3.03 9.79 -22.67
N VAL A 77 -1.78 9.73 -23.15
CA VAL A 77 -1.33 10.43 -24.35
C VAL A 77 -1.99 9.89 -25.62
N GLU A 78 -2.27 8.59 -25.66
CA GLU A 78 -2.96 7.93 -26.78
C GLU A 78 -4.48 8.19 -26.81
N ARG A 79 -5.02 8.87 -25.80
CA ARG A 79 -6.43 9.33 -25.79
C ARG A 79 -6.57 10.68 -26.49
N GLU A 80 -7.74 10.94 -27.06
CA GLU A 80 -8.10 12.25 -27.59
C GLU A 80 -8.25 13.29 -26.45
N PRO A 81 -7.85 14.57 -26.64
CA PRO A 81 -7.31 15.16 -27.87
C PRO A 81 -5.79 14.99 -28.05
N PHE A 82 -5.09 14.41 -27.05
CA PHE A 82 -3.63 14.38 -27.00
C PHE A 82 -3.01 13.62 -28.16
N ARG A 83 -3.62 12.51 -28.58
CA ARG A 83 -3.15 11.69 -29.71
C ARG A 83 -2.93 12.48 -31.01
N ARG A 84 -3.66 13.58 -31.23
CA ARG A 84 -3.52 14.42 -32.42
C ARG A 84 -2.37 15.41 -32.36
N ILE A 85 -1.91 15.73 -31.16
CA ILE A 85 -0.95 16.80 -30.89
C ILE A 85 0.41 16.23 -30.52
N ILE A 86 0.43 15.11 -29.79
CA ILE A 86 1.63 14.47 -29.26
C ILE A 86 1.97 13.27 -30.15
N ASN A 87 3.13 13.33 -30.80
CA ASN A 87 3.68 12.19 -31.52
C ASN A 87 4.57 11.37 -30.58
N THR A 88 4.13 10.17 -30.20
CA THR A 88 4.92 9.25 -29.37
C THR A 88 5.89 8.47 -30.26
N ARG A 89 7.11 8.21 -29.77
CA ARG A 89 8.08 7.34 -30.47
C ARG A 89 7.89 5.85 -30.12
N ILE A 90 6.72 5.51 -29.58
CA ILE A 90 6.42 4.15 -29.12
C ILE A 90 5.82 3.40 -30.30
N ARG A 91 6.29 2.16 -30.50
CA ARG A 91 5.77 1.28 -31.55
C ARG A 91 4.25 1.05 -31.33
N PRO A 92 3.38 1.20 -32.35
CA PRO A 92 1.94 1.02 -32.19
C PRO A 92 1.54 -0.34 -31.60
N GLU A 93 2.29 -1.39 -31.91
CA GLU A 93 2.06 -2.75 -31.42
C GLU A 93 2.29 -2.87 -29.90
N LEU A 94 3.25 -2.09 -29.37
CA LEU A 94 3.47 -1.98 -27.93
C LEU A 94 2.31 -1.25 -27.26
N VAL A 95 1.79 -0.18 -27.87
CA VAL A 95 0.67 0.60 -27.31
C VAL A 95 -0.57 -0.28 -27.12
N GLU A 96 -0.88 -1.13 -28.10
CA GLU A 96 -2.00 -2.08 -27.99
C GLU A 96 -1.78 -3.06 -26.83
N SER A 97 -0.57 -3.62 -26.72
CA SER A 97 -0.17 -4.53 -25.63
C SER A 97 -0.27 -3.86 -24.25
N LEU A 98 0.08 -2.57 -24.15
CA LEU A 98 0.05 -1.80 -22.89
C LEU A 98 -1.37 -1.58 -22.34
N SER A 99 -2.42 -1.77 -23.14
CA SER A 99 -3.80 -1.53 -22.71
C SER A 99 -4.26 -2.47 -21.58
N HIS A 100 -3.80 -3.72 -21.61
CA HIS A 100 -4.13 -4.78 -20.64
C HIS A 100 -3.05 -5.00 -19.58
N LEU A 101 -1.85 -4.47 -19.81
CA LEU A 101 -0.69 -4.67 -18.96
C LEU A 101 -0.93 -4.33 -17.47
N PRO A 102 -1.60 -3.22 -17.09
CA PRO A 102 -1.81 -2.90 -15.67
C PRO A 102 -2.51 -4.00 -14.89
N PHE A 103 -3.53 -4.63 -15.49
CA PHE A 103 -4.27 -5.73 -14.87
C PHE A 103 -3.35 -6.94 -14.63
N VAL A 104 -2.61 -7.33 -15.67
CA VAL A 104 -1.69 -8.48 -15.63
C VAL A 104 -0.55 -8.25 -14.64
N LEU A 105 -0.02 -7.02 -14.56
CA LEU A 105 1.02 -6.66 -13.59
C LEU A 105 0.51 -6.72 -12.15
N CYS A 106 -0.73 -6.25 -11.88
CA CYS A 106 -1.32 -6.34 -10.55
C CYS A 106 -1.44 -7.80 -10.09
N GLU A 107 -1.94 -8.69 -10.95
CA GLU A 107 -2.01 -10.13 -10.66
C GLU A 107 -0.61 -10.73 -10.39
N ALA A 108 0.38 -10.40 -11.22
CA ALA A 108 1.74 -10.89 -11.07
C ALA A 108 2.36 -10.44 -9.73
N ILE A 109 2.16 -9.18 -9.36
CA ILE A 109 2.62 -8.63 -8.08
C ILE A 109 1.92 -9.30 -6.90
N ALA A 110 0.60 -9.48 -6.95
CA ALA A 110 -0.12 -10.21 -5.91
C ALA A 110 0.41 -11.63 -5.75
N HIS A 111 0.60 -12.36 -6.85
CA HIS A 111 1.14 -13.71 -6.80
C HIS A 111 2.54 -13.74 -6.17
N LEU A 112 3.44 -12.84 -6.58
CA LEU A 112 4.79 -12.73 -5.99
C LEU A 112 4.75 -12.44 -4.49
N LEU A 113 3.83 -11.61 -4.02
CA LEU A 113 3.71 -11.27 -2.60
C LEU A 113 3.02 -12.39 -1.79
N CYS A 114 1.95 -12.99 -2.31
CA CYS A 114 1.24 -14.11 -1.67
C CYS A 114 2.09 -15.38 -1.60
N SER A 115 3.05 -15.57 -2.51
CA SER A 115 3.99 -16.70 -2.47
C SER A 115 4.99 -16.63 -1.31
N ARG A 116 5.05 -15.51 -0.57
CA ARG A 116 5.98 -15.32 0.54
C ARG A 116 5.45 -15.92 1.83
N HIS A 117 6.29 -16.71 2.49
CA HIS A 117 6.02 -17.20 3.84
C HIS A 117 6.45 -16.17 4.89
N ALA A 118 5.62 -15.15 5.08
CA ALA A 118 5.91 -14.08 6.03
C ALA A 118 5.92 -14.58 7.49
N LYS A 119 6.82 -14.04 8.32
CA LYS A 119 6.93 -14.31 9.77
C LYS A 119 6.88 -12.98 10.56
N PRO A 120 5.71 -12.34 10.67
CA PRO A 120 5.61 -10.98 11.17
C PRO A 120 5.46 -10.88 12.70
N CYS A 121 5.78 -11.94 13.47
CA CYS A 121 5.48 -12.00 14.91
C CYS A 121 6.01 -10.82 15.74
N TYR A 122 7.13 -10.20 15.34
CA TYR A 122 7.66 -9.02 16.01
C TYR A 122 6.73 -7.80 15.91
N LEU A 123 5.89 -7.69 14.87
CA LEU A 123 4.90 -6.62 14.73
C LEU A 123 3.78 -6.73 15.78
N ALA A 124 3.57 -7.90 16.40
CA ALA A 124 2.64 -8.03 17.51
C ALA A 124 3.04 -7.14 18.72
N LYS A 125 4.31 -6.74 18.81
CA LYS A 125 4.81 -5.77 19.79
C LYS A 125 4.21 -4.36 19.64
N LEU A 126 3.51 -4.07 18.54
CA LEU A 126 2.66 -2.87 18.43
C LEU A 126 1.61 -2.83 19.57
N ALA A 127 1.18 -4.00 20.08
CA ALA A 127 0.28 -4.08 21.23
C ALA A 127 0.80 -3.38 22.49
N ASP A 128 2.13 -3.32 22.67
CA ASP A 128 2.77 -2.66 23.83
C ASP A 128 2.53 -1.14 23.83
N PHE A 129 2.10 -0.57 22.70
CA PHE A 129 1.82 0.86 22.54
C PHE A 129 0.32 1.17 22.51
N VAL A 130 -0.56 0.17 22.68
CA VAL A 130 -2.01 0.37 22.73
C VAL A 130 -2.35 1.21 23.97
N PRO A 131 -3.05 2.36 23.79
CA PRO A 131 -3.37 3.24 24.90
C PRO A 131 -4.32 2.56 25.90
N SER A 132 -4.34 3.06 27.15
CA SER A 132 -5.25 2.55 28.18
C SER A 132 -6.73 2.63 27.79
N HIS A 133 -7.08 3.62 26.97
CA HIS A 133 -8.41 3.83 26.41
C HIS A 133 -8.29 4.07 24.90
N GLY A 134 -9.13 3.40 24.11
CA GLY A 134 -9.11 3.48 22.65
C GLY A 134 -8.08 2.55 22.01
N ARG A 135 -7.66 2.90 20.80
CA ARG A 135 -6.91 2.04 19.89
C ARG A 135 -5.62 2.71 19.43
N LEU A 136 -4.58 1.92 19.21
CA LEU A 136 -3.36 2.42 18.58
C LEU A 136 -3.63 2.67 17.10
N LYS A 137 -3.23 3.85 16.60
CA LYS A 137 -3.29 4.15 15.17
C LYS A 137 -1.99 3.76 14.49
N VAL A 138 -2.11 2.84 13.54
CA VAL A 138 -1.00 2.33 12.72
C VAL A 138 -1.34 2.59 11.27
N PHE A 139 -0.50 3.36 10.59
CA PHE A 139 -0.62 3.67 9.18
C PHE A 139 0.40 2.83 8.41
N SER A 140 -0.02 2.16 7.35
CA SER A 140 0.84 1.31 6.53
C SER A 140 0.80 1.77 5.07
N LEU A 141 1.98 1.89 4.48
CA LEU A 141 2.19 2.10 3.04
C LEU A 141 2.33 0.77 2.30
N ASN A 142 2.39 -0.35 3.02
CA ASN A 142 2.65 -1.66 2.45
C ASN A 142 1.35 -2.35 2.01
N TYR A 143 1.40 -2.99 0.84
CA TYR A 143 0.32 -3.82 0.32
C TYR A 143 0.15 -5.14 1.06
N ASP A 144 1.23 -5.68 1.64
CA ASP A 144 1.21 -6.95 2.37
C ASP A 144 0.31 -6.94 3.62
N CYS A 145 -0.01 -8.11 4.15
CA CYS A 145 -0.87 -8.28 5.33
C CYS A 145 -0.09 -8.67 6.60
N CYS A 146 1.19 -8.26 6.72
CA CYS A 146 2.03 -8.66 7.85
C CYS A 146 1.48 -8.19 9.21
N VAL A 147 0.92 -6.97 9.28
CA VAL A 147 0.38 -6.43 10.53
C VAL A 147 -0.88 -7.20 10.94
N GLU A 148 -1.79 -7.45 9.99
CA GLU A 148 -3.00 -8.24 10.20
C GLU A 148 -2.67 -9.65 10.69
N GLU A 149 -1.70 -10.30 10.06
CA GLU A 149 -1.24 -11.64 10.44
C GLU A 149 -0.59 -11.63 11.84
N ALA A 150 0.21 -10.61 12.17
CA ALA A 150 0.78 -10.46 13.50
C ALA A 150 -0.29 -10.22 14.57
N CYS A 151 -1.32 -9.42 14.27
CA CYS A 151 -2.46 -9.21 15.16
C CYS A 151 -3.24 -10.51 15.38
N ARG A 152 -3.51 -11.26 14.30
CA ARG A 152 -4.19 -12.56 14.34
C ARG A 152 -3.43 -13.57 15.21
N LEU A 153 -2.13 -13.73 14.97
CA LEU A 153 -1.27 -14.65 15.74
C LEU A 153 -1.10 -14.20 17.20
N GLY A 154 -1.07 -12.90 17.46
CA GLY A 154 -0.93 -12.31 18.79
C GLY A 154 -2.24 -12.20 19.58
N GLY A 155 -3.39 -12.55 19.00
CA GLY A 155 -4.70 -12.37 19.64
C GLY A 155 -5.04 -10.89 19.91
N ILE A 156 -4.50 -9.97 19.10
CA ILE A 156 -4.69 -8.53 19.23
C ILE A 156 -5.88 -8.15 18.38
N ASP A 157 -6.88 -7.46 18.93
CA ASP A 157 -8.01 -6.96 18.14
C ASP A 157 -7.54 -5.86 17.16
N TRP A 158 -7.97 -5.92 15.90
CA TRP A 158 -7.64 -4.93 14.88
C TRP A 158 -8.81 -4.65 13.94
N THR A 159 -8.79 -3.49 13.29
CA THR A 159 -9.71 -3.17 12.19
C THR A 159 -8.98 -2.42 11.09
N THR A 160 -9.32 -2.73 9.85
CA THR A 160 -8.88 -2.03 8.63
C THR A 160 -9.95 -1.07 8.11
N GLY A 161 -11.06 -0.92 8.83
CA GLY A 161 -12.24 -0.17 8.38
C GLY A 161 -13.15 -0.96 7.44
N PHE A 162 -12.91 -2.24 7.21
CA PHE A 162 -13.82 -3.12 6.47
C PHE A 162 -14.62 -4.01 7.44
N ASP A 163 -15.91 -4.17 7.15
CA ASP A 163 -16.78 -5.00 7.98
C ASP A 163 -16.39 -6.47 7.89
N PRO A 164 -16.17 -7.20 9.00
CA PRO A 164 -15.76 -8.60 8.96
C PRO A 164 -16.76 -9.53 8.28
N THR A 165 -18.05 -9.18 8.25
CA THR A 165 -19.14 -9.98 7.68
C THR A 165 -19.47 -9.51 6.26
N ALA A 166 -19.77 -8.23 6.09
CA ALA A 166 -20.15 -7.67 4.79
C ALA A 166 -18.95 -7.49 3.86
N LYS A 167 -17.71 -7.48 4.39
CA LYS A 167 -16.45 -7.24 3.68
C LYS A 167 -16.34 -5.89 2.99
N THR A 168 -17.32 -5.01 3.15
CA THR A 168 -17.36 -3.67 2.56
C THR A 168 -16.78 -2.62 3.49
N TRP A 169 -16.35 -1.50 2.91
CA TRP A 169 -15.87 -0.34 3.65
C TRP A 169 -16.92 0.19 4.64
N SER A 170 -16.51 0.35 5.90
CA SER A 170 -17.28 0.84 7.03
C SER A 170 -16.38 1.64 7.98
N PRO A 171 -16.16 2.94 7.70
CA PRO A 171 -15.20 3.76 8.46
C PRO A 171 -15.58 3.93 9.94
N ASN A 172 -16.84 3.70 10.30
CA ASN A 172 -17.32 3.77 11.69
C ASN A 172 -16.63 2.74 12.61
N LEU A 173 -16.07 1.65 12.06
CA LEU A 173 -15.35 0.64 12.84
C LEU A 173 -14.11 1.23 13.54
N PHE A 174 -13.49 2.27 12.98
CA PHE A 174 -12.36 2.95 13.59
C PHE A 174 -12.71 3.72 14.87
N GLN A 175 -14.00 3.97 15.13
CA GLN A 175 -14.47 4.72 16.31
C GLN A 175 -14.65 3.82 17.56
N SER A 176 -14.41 2.51 17.42
CA SER A 176 -14.48 1.55 18.52
C SER A 176 -13.62 1.98 19.71
N GLN A 177 -14.21 1.93 20.91
CA GLN A 177 -13.51 2.25 22.16
C GLN A 177 -12.79 1.03 22.77
N ASN A 178 -12.98 -0.15 22.18
CA ASN A 178 -12.30 -1.37 22.61
C ASN A 178 -10.80 -1.26 22.35
N LYS A 179 -9.99 -1.81 23.25
CA LYS A 179 -8.54 -1.89 23.06
C LYS A 179 -8.20 -2.68 21.81
N GLY A 180 -7.24 -2.19 21.04
CA GLY A 180 -6.78 -2.83 19.82
C GLY A 180 -6.05 -1.87 18.91
N ILE A 181 -5.96 -2.24 17.64
CA ILE A 181 -5.26 -1.48 16.60
C ILE A 181 -6.25 -1.01 15.54
N ASN A 182 -6.14 0.25 15.16
CA ASN A 182 -6.71 0.79 13.93
C ASN A 182 -5.60 0.79 12.87
N LEU A 183 -5.73 -0.08 11.87
CA LEU A 183 -4.77 -0.24 10.79
C LEU A 183 -5.27 0.48 9.53
N TYR A 184 -4.58 1.55 9.15
CA TYR A 184 -4.92 2.38 8.00
C TYR A 184 -3.97 2.05 6.83
N LYS A 185 -4.47 1.36 5.81
CA LYS A 185 -3.72 0.99 4.60
C LYS A 185 -3.75 2.11 3.55
N LEU A 186 -2.77 3.00 3.57
CA LEU A 186 -2.81 4.23 2.77
C LEU A 186 -2.61 4.02 1.26
N HIS A 187 -1.88 2.97 0.86
CA HIS A 187 -1.60 2.69 -0.55
C HIS A 187 -2.42 1.52 -1.11
N GLY A 188 -3.20 0.83 -0.28
CA GLY A 188 -3.96 -0.35 -0.67
C GLY A 188 -3.55 -1.60 0.12
N SER A 189 -4.12 -2.75 -0.26
CA SER A 189 -3.87 -4.04 0.39
C SER A 189 -4.00 -5.16 -0.61
N LEU A 190 -3.27 -6.26 -0.41
CA LEU A 190 -3.41 -7.51 -1.16
C LEU A 190 -4.80 -8.15 -1.02
N HIS A 191 -5.55 -7.76 0.00
CA HIS A 191 -6.91 -8.22 0.22
C HIS A 191 -7.97 -7.31 -0.41
N TRP A 192 -7.61 -6.22 -1.06
CA TRP A 192 -8.57 -5.25 -1.60
C TRP A 192 -8.93 -5.56 -3.05
N PHE A 193 -10.21 -5.83 -3.27
CA PHE A 193 -10.75 -6.24 -4.57
C PHE A 193 -11.96 -5.40 -4.95
N MET A 194 -12.03 -4.98 -6.21
CA MET A 194 -13.26 -4.41 -6.77
C MET A 194 -14.20 -5.51 -7.26
N THR A 195 -15.48 -5.40 -6.90
CA THR A 195 -16.56 -6.29 -7.35
C THR A 195 -17.79 -5.49 -7.81
N GLN A 196 -18.73 -6.13 -8.51
CA GLN A 196 -19.98 -5.50 -8.93
C GLN A 196 -21.11 -5.79 -7.92
N ASP A 197 -21.82 -4.76 -7.47
CA ASP A 197 -23.00 -4.93 -6.63
C ASP A 197 -24.24 -5.26 -7.48
N THR A 198 -24.88 -6.40 -7.21
CA THR A 198 -26.11 -6.79 -7.94
C THR A 198 -27.40 -6.37 -7.23
N ARG A 199 -27.31 -5.76 -6.04
CA ARG A 199 -28.50 -5.23 -5.32
C ARG A 199 -29.14 -4.08 -6.07
N THR A 200 -28.34 -3.28 -6.76
CA THR A 200 -28.80 -2.21 -7.62
C THR A 200 -29.09 -2.77 -9.01
N ARG A 201 -30.21 -3.51 -9.16
CA ARG A 201 -30.90 -3.63 -10.46
C ARG A 201 -31.59 -2.30 -10.79
N SER A 202 -30.84 -1.21 -10.74
CA SER A 202 -31.30 0.11 -11.13
C SER A 202 -31.45 0.12 -12.64
N VAL A 203 -32.51 0.75 -13.14
CA VAL A 203 -32.84 0.89 -14.57
C VAL A 203 -31.86 1.84 -15.31
N GLU A 204 -30.72 2.18 -14.68
CA GLU A 204 -29.65 3.00 -15.24
C GLU A 204 -28.35 2.19 -15.40
N PRO A 205 -27.58 2.39 -16.49
CA PRO A 205 -26.52 1.49 -16.93
C PRO A 205 -25.19 1.65 -16.17
N GLN A 206 -25.22 1.92 -14.86
CA GLN A 206 -24.00 1.98 -14.05
C GLN A 206 -24.11 0.97 -12.90
N ASN A 207 -23.57 -0.23 -13.08
CA ASN A 207 -23.33 -1.17 -11.98
C ASN A 207 -22.31 -0.52 -11.03
N PRO A 208 -22.68 -0.11 -9.81
CA PRO A 208 -21.72 0.48 -8.89
C PRO A 208 -20.71 -0.59 -8.48
N GLN A 209 -19.43 -0.32 -8.76
CA GLN A 209 -18.35 -1.16 -8.26
C GLN A 209 -18.21 -0.93 -6.75
N VAL A 210 -17.98 -2.00 -5.99
CA VAL A 210 -17.80 -1.97 -4.54
C VAL A 210 -16.43 -2.54 -4.19
N LEU A 211 -15.68 -1.83 -3.35
CA LEU A 211 -14.41 -2.31 -2.82
C LEU A 211 -14.68 -3.24 -1.63
N MET A 212 -14.03 -4.41 -1.65
CA MET A 212 -14.12 -5.40 -0.58
C MET A 212 -12.75 -5.84 -0.08
N GLU A 213 -12.70 -6.23 1.21
CA GLU A 213 -11.54 -6.89 1.81
C GLU A 213 -11.76 -8.41 1.88
N LEU A 214 -11.08 -9.17 1.01
CA LEU A 214 -11.19 -10.62 0.90
C LEU A 214 -9.87 -11.30 1.26
N SER A 215 -9.92 -12.28 2.16
CA SER A 215 -8.76 -13.12 2.48
C SER A 215 -8.65 -14.26 1.47
N PRO A 216 -7.45 -14.60 0.96
CA PRO A 216 -7.22 -15.73 0.05
C PRO A 216 -7.56 -17.11 0.63
N THR A 217 -7.79 -17.20 1.95
CA THR A 217 -8.12 -18.47 2.61
C THR A 217 -9.53 -18.93 2.22
N GLU A 218 -9.56 -19.91 1.32
CA GLU A 218 -10.62 -20.83 0.88
C GLU A 218 -11.93 -20.81 1.69
N ASN A 219 -13.07 -20.69 0.98
CA ASN A 219 -14.45 -20.75 1.46
C ASN A 219 -15.01 -19.56 2.25
N GLN A 220 -14.70 -18.32 1.85
CA GLN A 220 -15.51 -17.18 2.29
C GLN A 220 -16.79 -17.10 1.45
N HIS A 221 -17.94 -17.39 2.06
CA HIS A 221 -19.25 -17.13 1.46
C HIS A 221 -19.39 -15.62 1.24
N LEU A 222 -19.29 -15.18 -0.01
CA LEU A 222 -19.62 -13.81 -0.38
C LEU A 222 -21.11 -13.55 -0.12
N PRO A 223 -21.50 -12.33 0.26
CA PRO A 223 -22.90 -11.95 0.33
C PRO A 223 -23.61 -12.33 -0.97
N SER A 224 -24.79 -12.96 -0.88
CA SER A 224 -25.55 -13.50 -2.02
C SER A 224 -25.93 -12.46 -3.10
N CYS A 225 -25.74 -11.18 -2.78
CA CYS A 225 -26.04 -10.05 -3.61
C CYS A 225 -24.81 -9.47 -4.36
N ILE A 226 -23.67 -10.15 -4.27
CA ILE A 226 -22.43 -9.77 -4.93
C ILE A 226 -22.10 -10.84 -5.95
N THR A 227 -22.10 -10.47 -7.23
CA THR A 227 -21.47 -11.30 -8.26
C THR A 227 -20.03 -10.87 -8.36
N VAL A 228 -19.12 -11.73 -7.92
CA VAL A 228 -17.81 -11.75 -8.57
C VAL A 228 -18.12 -12.21 -9.98
N GLY A 229 -18.02 -11.30 -10.95
CA GLY A 229 -18.04 -11.74 -12.34
C GLY A 229 -16.98 -12.84 -12.48
N TRP A 230 -17.22 -13.81 -13.35
CA TRP A 230 -16.16 -14.71 -13.80
C TRP A 230 -15.05 -13.94 -14.57
N GLU A 231 -15.18 -12.62 -14.67
CA GLU A 231 -14.12 -11.64 -14.89
C GLU A 231 -13.50 -11.28 -13.53
N LYS A 232 -12.28 -11.79 -13.33
CA LYS A 232 -11.53 -11.84 -12.07
C LYS A 232 -11.55 -10.52 -11.26
N PRO A 233 -11.58 -10.59 -9.92
CA PRO A 233 -11.57 -9.41 -9.06
C PRO A 233 -10.30 -8.57 -9.30
N GLU A 234 -10.47 -7.28 -9.57
CA GLU A 234 -9.33 -6.37 -9.81
C GLU A 234 -8.69 -6.01 -8.48
N LEU A 235 -7.44 -6.46 -8.31
CA LEU A 235 -6.63 -6.09 -7.16
C LEU A 235 -6.35 -4.59 -7.20
N VAL A 236 -6.78 -3.88 -6.16
CA VAL A 236 -6.51 -2.45 -6.03
C VAL A 236 -5.19 -2.24 -5.30
N LEU A 237 -4.10 -2.34 -6.06
CA LEU A 237 -2.85 -1.67 -5.70
C LEU A 237 -3.01 -0.22 -6.14
N GLY A 238 -2.78 0.75 -5.25
CA GLY A 238 -2.87 2.17 -5.60
C GLY A 238 -2.18 2.43 -6.93
N PRO A 239 -2.91 2.65 -8.04
CA PRO A 239 -2.29 2.85 -9.34
C PRO A 239 -1.43 4.10 -9.23
N GLY A 240 -0.30 4.17 -9.94
CA GLY A 240 0.82 5.11 -9.78
C GLY A 240 0.56 6.57 -9.33
N SER A 241 -0.66 7.10 -9.41
CA SER A 241 -1.17 8.14 -8.51
C SER A 241 -1.59 7.57 -7.14
N LYS A 242 -0.64 7.42 -6.20
CA LYS A 242 -0.82 6.95 -4.80
C LYS A 242 -1.82 7.75 -3.93
N ILE A 243 -2.53 8.70 -4.52
CA ILE A 243 -3.64 9.45 -3.95
C ILE A 243 -4.85 9.21 -4.87
N GLN A 244 -5.86 8.54 -4.35
CA GLN A 244 -7.15 8.38 -5.03
C GLN A 244 -8.21 9.26 -4.34
N PRO A 245 -9.08 9.93 -5.11
CA PRO A 245 -10.12 10.79 -4.54
C PRO A 245 -11.26 9.98 -3.91
N ASP A 246 -11.38 8.70 -4.25
CA ASP A 246 -12.46 7.83 -3.81
C ASP A 246 -12.16 7.17 -2.45
N ASP A 247 -13.22 6.85 -1.72
CA ASP A 247 -13.10 6.05 -0.51
C ASP A 247 -12.68 4.61 -0.85
N PRO A 248 -11.82 3.98 -0.03
CA PRO A 248 -11.39 4.39 1.31
C PRO A 248 -10.15 5.30 1.34
N PHE A 249 -9.46 5.50 0.20
CA PHE A 249 -8.14 6.14 0.15
C PHE A 249 -8.15 7.56 0.72
N LEU A 250 -9.12 8.39 0.31
CA LEU A 250 -9.23 9.76 0.78
C LEU A 250 -9.49 9.81 2.29
N SER A 251 -10.43 9.01 2.80
CA SER A 251 -10.73 8.90 4.23
C SER A 251 -9.52 8.46 5.06
N LEU A 252 -8.77 7.46 4.58
CA LEU A 252 -7.57 6.96 5.26
C LEU A 252 -6.44 8.01 5.29
N LEU A 253 -6.19 8.69 4.17
CA LEU A 253 -5.20 9.76 4.08
C LEU A 253 -5.59 10.96 4.95
N TYR A 254 -6.87 11.32 4.96
CA TYR A 254 -7.40 12.38 5.81
C TYR A 254 -7.21 12.04 7.29
N GLU A 255 -7.49 10.80 7.70
CA GLU A 255 -7.27 10.36 9.07
C GLU A 255 -5.78 10.37 9.44
N PHE A 256 -4.88 10.03 8.52
CA PHE A 256 -3.43 10.17 8.73
C PHE A 256 -3.03 11.63 8.97
N ARG A 257 -3.45 12.53 8.08
CA ARG A 257 -3.20 13.99 8.22
C ARG A 257 -3.71 14.53 9.55
N CYS A 258 -4.90 14.10 9.98
CA CYS A 258 -5.48 14.49 11.25
C CYS A 258 -4.71 13.92 12.45
N SER A 259 -4.37 12.64 12.39
CA SER A 259 -3.71 11.92 13.48
C SER A 259 -2.29 12.40 13.72
N ILE A 260 -1.52 12.64 12.66
CA ILE A 260 -0.14 13.08 12.80
C ILE A 260 -0.04 14.46 13.44
N LYS A 261 -0.93 15.40 13.08
CA LYS A 261 -1.00 16.74 13.68
C LYS A 261 -1.38 16.72 15.17
N ARG A 262 -2.10 15.68 15.63
CA ARG A 262 -2.53 15.54 17.03
C ARG A 262 -1.56 14.68 17.84
N ALA A 263 -0.68 13.93 17.18
CA ALA A 263 0.26 13.04 17.83
C ALA A 263 1.39 13.85 18.50
N ARG A 264 1.88 13.36 19.64
CA ARG A 264 3.12 13.88 20.23
C ARG A 264 4.34 13.32 19.50
N THR A 265 4.26 12.05 19.10
CA THR A 265 5.32 11.35 18.39
C THR A 265 4.75 10.50 17.26
N CYS A 266 5.33 10.61 16.08
CA CYS A 266 5.14 9.68 14.96
C CYS A 266 6.37 8.77 14.89
N VAL A 267 6.18 7.45 15.08
CA VAL A 267 7.23 6.46 14.89
C VAL A 267 7.17 5.97 13.45
N VAL A 268 8.20 6.28 12.67
CA VAL A 268 8.32 5.86 11.27
C VAL A 268 9.23 4.64 11.23
N ILE A 269 8.81 3.55 10.59
CA ILE A 269 9.59 2.31 10.55
C ILE A 269 9.77 1.86 9.11
N GLY A 270 11.02 1.73 8.67
CA GLY A 270 11.37 1.16 7.38
C GLY A 270 10.83 1.93 6.17
N TYR A 271 10.56 3.23 6.32
CA TYR A 271 10.06 4.08 5.26
C TYR A 271 11.21 4.75 4.48
N SER A 272 11.15 4.70 3.15
CA SER A 272 12.23 5.21 2.29
C SER A 272 12.09 6.70 1.91
N TYR A 273 11.02 7.37 2.32
CA TYR A 273 10.74 8.78 1.97
C TYR A 273 10.62 9.05 0.47
N LYS A 274 10.21 8.06 -0.32
CA LYS A 274 10.01 8.20 -1.77
C LYS A 274 8.64 8.79 -2.14
N ASP A 275 7.69 8.90 -1.21
CA ASP A 275 6.34 9.41 -1.50
C ASP A 275 6.21 10.89 -1.09
N LYS A 276 6.14 11.76 -2.10
CA LYS A 276 6.07 13.21 -1.90
C LYS A 276 4.88 13.64 -1.03
N HIS A 277 3.72 12.99 -1.18
CA HIS A 277 2.53 13.34 -0.41
C HIS A 277 2.62 12.96 1.06
N ILE A 278 3.27 11.83 1.37
CA ILE A 278 3.52 11.43 2.76
C ILE A 278 4.57 12.35 3.36
N ASN A 279 5.66 12.63 2.65
CA ASN A 279 6.71 13.55 3.09
C ASN A 279 6.13 14.93 3.41
N ALA A 280 5.28 15.50 2.56
CA ALA A 280 4.66 16.80 2.83
C ALA A 280 3.83 16.82 4.15
N LEU A 281 3.24 15.69 4.54
CA LEU A 281 2.55 15.57 5.83
C LEU A 281 3.51 15.44 7.00
N LEU A 282 4.66 14.75 6.81
CA LEU A 282 5.73 14.68 7.81
C LEU A 282 6.40 16.05 8.01
N ASP A 283 6.66 16.78 6.92
CA ASP A 283 7.23 18.13 6.93
C ASP A 283 6.31 19.07 7.73
N SER A 284 5.00 19.07 7.41
CA SER A 284 4.02 19.87 8.17
C SER A 284 3.94 19.45 9.64
N ALA A 285 4.19 18.18 9.97
CA ALA A 285 4.16 17.72 11.36
C ALA A 285 5.40 18.20 12.13
N LEU A 286 6.58 18.23 11.50
CA LEU A 286 7.80 18.80 12.08
C LEU A 286 7.64 20.31 12.34
N ASP A 287 7.03 21.04 11.40
CA ASP A 287 6.68 22.46 11.58
C ASP A 287 5.77 22.66 12.81
N ASP A 288 4.82 21.73 13.00
CA ASP A 288 3.91 21.68 14.16
C ASP A 288 4.58 21.12 15.45
N ARG A 289 5.90 20.91 15.44
CA ARG A 289 6.72 20.38 16.56
C ARG A 289 6.37 18.95 17.00
N VAL A 290 5.83 18.13 16.10
CA VAL A 290 5.62 16.70 16.31
C VAL A 290 6.97 15.99 16.28
N ASN A 291 7.24 15.12 17.25
CA ASN A 291 8.48 14.35 17.24
C ASN A 291 8.40 13.23 16.19
N ILE A 292 9.38 13.12 15.30
CA ILE A 292 9.50 12.00 14.38
C ILE A 292 10.63 11.09 14.87
N LEU A 293 10.28 9.86 15.23
CA LEU A 293 11.25 8.81 15.55
C LEU A 293 11.36 7.86 14.35
N ASP A 294 12.40 8.02 13.55
CA ASP A 294 12.65 7.21 12.36
C ASP A 294 13.52 5.99 12.69
N VAL A 295 12.99 4.80 12.48
CA VAL A 295 13.65 3.51 12.70
C VAL A 295 13.92 2.89 11.34
N ASN A 296 15.14 3.07 10.84
CA ASN A 296 15.52 2.61 9.52
C ASN A 296 17.03 2.30 9.47
N LEU A 297 17.42 1.21 8.78
CA LEU A 297 18.83 0.89 8.55
C LEU A 297 19.53 1.84 7.58
N SER A 298 18.75 2.41 6.67
CA SER A 298 19.21 3.33 5.64
C SER A 298 19.72 4.60 6.28
N ASN A 299 20.59 5.33 5.58
CA ASN A 299 21.01 6.64 6.06
C ASN A 299 19.77 7.54 6.25
N PRO A 300 19.74 8.37 7.31
CA PRO A 300 18.66 9.31 7.51
C PRO A 300 18.55 10.22 6.29
N ASN A 301 17.31 10.59 5.95
CA ASN A 301 17.10 11.53 4.87
C ASN A 301 17.70 12.89 5.29
N GLY A 302 18.69 13.37 4.52
CA GLY A 302 19.42 14.60 4.80
C GLY A 302 18.51 15.82 5.00
N HIS A 303 17.30 15.80 4.44
CA HIS A 303 16.29 16.82 4.65
C HIS A 303 15.86 16.97 6.12
N TYR A 304 15.79 15.88 6.89
CA TYR A 304 15.27 15.88 8.25
C TYR A 304 16.33 15.96 9.35
N ILE A 305 17.60 15.67 9.05
CA ILE A 305 18.68 15.55 10.06
C ILE A 305 18.88 16.84 10.87
N ALA A 306 18.64 18.00 10.24
CA ALA A 306 18.82 19.28 10.91
C ALA A 306 17.67 19.63 11.88
N ASP A 307 16.55 18.92 11.82
CA ASP A 307 15.39 19.21 12.65
C ASP A 307 15.54 18.62 14.05
N THR A 308 15.34 19.45 15.07
CA THR A 308 15.42 19.06 16.49
C THR A 308 14.35 18.05 16.92
N CYS A 309 13.22 18.01 16.23
CA CYS A 309 12.11 17.09 16.47
C CYS A 309 12.27 15.77 15.71
N TYR A 310 13.27 15.66 14.82
CA TYR A 310 13.58 14.43 14.11
C TYR A 310 14.71 13.66 14.82
N LYS A 311 14.49 12.37 15.06
CA LYS A 311 15.49 11.47 15.61
C LYS A 311 15.54 10.18 14.81
N HIS A 312 16.72 9.85 14.30
CA HIS A 312 16.96 8.64 13.55
C HIS A 312 17.63 7.56 14.41
N LEU A 313 17.09 6.34 14.33
CA LEU A 313 17.54 5.14 15.00
C LEU A 313 17.89 4.10 13.95
N ARG A 314 19.18 3.76 13.86
CA ARG A 314 19.69 2.85 12.84
C ARG A 314 19.51 1.38 13.23
N PHE A 315 18.27 0.91 13.18
CA PHE A 315 17.89 -0.45 13.53
C PHE A 315 16.92 -1.04 12.50
N ARG A 316 16.93 -2.37 12.42
CA ARG A 316 15.88 -3.13 11.74
C ARG A 316 14.58 -3.09 12.54
N ALA A 317 13.45 -3.31 11.87
CA ALA A 317 12.15 -3.27 12.53
C ALA A 317 12.05 -4.34 13.62
N ARG A 318 12.44 -5.57 13.30
CA ARG A 318 12.43 -6.69 14.26
C ARG A 318 13.27 -6.39 15.49
N GLU A 319 14.52 -5.98 15.29
CA GLU A 319 15.46 -5.63 16.35
C GLU A 319 14.91 -4.50 17.24
N ALA A 320 14.36 -3.44 16.62
CA ALA A 320 13.81 -2.30 17.34
C ALA A 320 12.61 -2.64 18.24
N PHE A 321 11.77 -3.59 17.79
CA PHE A 321 10.64 -4.09 18.57
C PHE A 321 11.06 -5.10 19.64
N GLU A 322 11.85 -6.12 19.29
CA GLU A 322 12.22 -7.22 20.19
C GLU A 322 13.13 -6.75 21.33
N GLU A 323 14.05 -5.82 21.07
CA GLU A 323 14.94 -5.26 22.09
C GLU A 323 14.34 -4.06 22.86
N GLY A 324 13.10 -3.68 22.54
CA GLY A 324 12.37 -2.58 23.17
C GLY A 324 13.03 -1.20 22.97
N ILE A 325 13.74 -1.01 21.85
CA ILE A 325 14.48 0.24 21.55
C ILE A 325 13.52 1.41 21.39
N ILE A 326 12.37 1.18 20.74
CA ILE A 326 11.32 2.17 20.53
C ILE A 326 10.74 2.60 21.88
N SER A 327 10.36 1.66 22.73
CA SER A 327 9.79 1.93 24.06
C SER A 327 10.75 2.71 24.95
N LYS A 328 12.03 2.32 24.98
CA LYS A 328 13.08 3.04 25.74
C LYS A 328 13.21 4.51 25.31
N HIS A 329 13.04 4.79 24.01
CA HIS A 329 13.11 6.16 23.49
C HIS A 329 11.86 6.98 23.82
N LEU A 330 10.68 6.37 23.70
CA LEU A 330 9.42 7.05 23.99
C LEU A 330 9.23 7.35 25.49
N MET A 331 9.84 6.58 26.39
CA MET A 331 9.81 6.87 27.84
C MET A 331 10.75 8.00 28.28
N ARG A 332 11.79 8.30 27.50
CA ARG A 332 12.80 9.31 27.84
C ARG A 332 12.40 10.74 27.46
N ASN A 333 11.33 10.89 26.66
CA ASN A 333 10.87 12.15 26.08
C ASN A 333 9.45 12.50 26.54
#